data_AF-A0A166Q3Q9-F1
#
_entry.id   AF-A0A166Q3Q9-F1
#
_cell.length_a   1.000
_cell.length_b   1.000
_cell.length_c   1.000
_cell.angle_alpha   90.00
_cell.angle_beta   90.00
_cell.angle_gamma   90.00
#
_symmetry.space_group_name_H-M   'P 1'
#
loop_
_entity.id
_entity.type
_entity.pdbx_description
1 polymer ?
#
loop_
_entity_poly.entity_id
_entity_poly.type
_entity_poly.pdbx_seq_one_letter_code
_entity_poly.pdbx_strand_id
1 'polypeptide(L)'
;MTDSNELAEDRTDWAEDRTILANERTFAGWMRTGMASLAVAIGLRAVFGSFEPTWAAKAVATVFVVAAVYIFWAAHDSATKTLSRLNDHHANAQPNNRMRFIAIIFSVASIGVGGILWAL
;
A
#
# COMPACT_ATOMS: atom_id res chain seq x y z
N MET A 1 38.09 25.12 3.68
CA MET A 1 38.22 23.81 3.01
C MET A 1 37.37 22.87 3.81
N THR A 2 36.24 22.42 3.27
CA THR A 2 35.43 21.37 3.91
C THR A 2 36.27 20.10 3.99
N ASP A 3 36.25 19.44 5.14
CA ASP A 3 37.03 18.22 5.35
C ASP A 3 36.50 17.12 4.40
N SER A 4 37.40 16.30 3.85
CA SER A 4 37.01 15.19 2.97
C SER A 4 36.04 14.21 3.64
N ASN A 5 36.13 14.06 4.97
CA ASN A 5 35.22 13.21 5.74
C ASN A 5 33.82 13.82 5.84
N GLU A 6 33.72 15.13 6.06
CA GLU A 6 32.43 15.85 6.13
C GLU A 6 31.67 15.72 4.79
N LEU A 7 32.37 15.90 3.67
CA LEU A 7 31.78 15.69 2.34
C LEU A 7 31.38 14.22 2.06
N ALA A 8 32.00 13.26 2.74
CA ALA A 8 31.67 11.85 2.61
C ALA A 8 30.42 11.49 3.43
N GLU A 9 30.28 12.08 4.63
CA GLU A 9 29.09 11.96 5.48
C GLU A 9 27.87 12.57 4.77
N ASP A 10 27.95 13.81 4.28
CA ASP A 10 26.85 14.48 3.57
C ASP A 10 26.30 13.65 2.39
N ARG A 11 27.19 12.99 1.65
CA ARG A 11 26.80 12.12 0.52
C ARG A 11 26.05 10.87 0.97
N THR A 12 26.40 10.35 2.14
CA THR A 12 25.74 9.19 2.75
C THR A 12 24.35 9.57 3.23
N ASP A 13 24.23 10.70 3.93
CA ASP A 13 22.94 11.25 4.39
C ASP A 13 21.99 11.49 3.21
N TRP A 14 22.47 12.13 2.15
CA TRP A 14 21.66 12.33 0.93
C TRP A 14 21.33 11.04 0.19
N ALA A 15 22.12 9.97 0.36
CA ALA A 15 21.79 8.67 -0.20
C ALA A 15 20.69 7.97 0.60
N GLU A 16 20.70 8.09 1.94
CA GLU A 16 19.63 7.57 2.80
C GLU A 16 18.30 8.31 2.54
N ASP A 17 18.32 9.65 2.53
CA ASP A 17 17.12 10.47 2.26
C ASP A 17 16.46 10.10 0.92
N ARG A 18 17.25 9.91 -0.15
CA ARG A 18 16.74 9.46 -1.45
C ARG A 18 16.13 8.06 -1.39
N THR A 19 16.69 7.18 -0.57
CA THR A 19 16.18 5.82 -0.38
C THR A 19 14.85 5.84 0.37
N ILE A 20 14.72 6.72 1.37
CA ILE A 20 13.46 6.96 2.09
C ILE A 20 12.36 7.44 1.11
N LEU A 21 12.64 8.47 0.31
CA LEU A 21 11.66 9.00 -0.65
C LEU A 21 11.28 7.96 -1.74
N ALA A 22 12.23 7.12 -2.16
CA ALA A 22 11.95 6.01 -3.06
C ALA A 22 11.06 4.93 -2.41
N ASN A 23 11.25 4.65 -1.12
CA ASN A 23 10.42 3.74 -0.34
C ASN A 23 8.98 4.27 -0.20
N GLU A 24 8.79 5.56 0.08
CA GLU A 24 7.46 6.19 0.10
C GLU A 24 6.73 6.09 -1.23
N ARG A 25 7.44 6.32 -2.34
CA ARG A 25 6.87 6.17 -3.68
C ARG A 25 6.45 4.73 -3.95
N THR A 26 7.26 3.77 -3.52
CA THR A 26 6.95 2.33 -3.64
C THR A 26 5.69 2.00 -2.84
N PHE A 27 5.59 2.45 -1.59
CA PHE A 27 4.39 2.30 -0.77
C PHE A 27 3.16 2.87 -1.48
N ALA A 28 3.22 4.12 -1.95
CA ALA A 28 2.11 4.75 -2.67
C ALA A 28 1.72 4.00 -3.95
N GLY A 29 2.70 3.44 -4.67
CA GLY A 29 2.48 2.59 -5.83
C GLY A 29 1.70 1.32 -5.47
N TRP A 30 2.09 0.63 -4.40
CA TRP A 30 1.38 -0.56 -3.92
C TRP A 30 -0.03 -0.24 -3.43
N MET A 31 -0.21 0.88 -2.72
CA MET A 31 -1.55 1.34 -2.32
C MET A 31 -2.46 1.54 -3.53
N ARG A 32 -1.94 2.07 -4.64
CA ARG A 32 -2.70 2.19 -5.90
C ARG A 32 -3.07 0.82 -6.47
N THR A 33 -2.15 -0.14 -6.46
CA THR A 33 -2.42 -1.51 -6.95
C THR A 33 -3.48 -2.23 -6.11
N GLY A 34 -3.46 -2.04 -4.79
CA GLY A 34 -4.50 -2.57 -3.91
C GLY A 34 -5.86 -1.94 -4.18
N MET A 35 -5.93 -0.62 -4.36
CA MET A 35 -7.17 0.07 -4.74
C MET A 35 -7.69 -0.37 -6.13
N ALA A 36 -6.80 -0.59 -7.10
CA ALA A 36 -7.19 -1.12 -8.41
C ALA A 36 -7.79 -2.52 -8.30
N SER A 37 -7.21 -3.38 -7.45
CA SER A 37 -7.76 -4.71 -7.16
C SER A 37 -9.17 -4.61 -6.55
N LEU A 38 -9.37 -3.70 -5.60
CA LEU A 38 -10.70 -3.43 -5.02
C LEU A 38 -11.69 -2.91 -6.06
N ALA A 39 -11.27 -2.02 -6.97
CA ALA A 39 -12.11 -1.51 -8.04
C ALA A 39 -12.55 -2.63 -9.00
N VAL A 40 -11.67 -3.59 -9.30
CA VAL A 40 -12.03 -4.79 -10.08
C VAL A 40 -13.09 -5.62 -9.35
N ALA A 41 -12.96 -5.82 -8.03
CA ALA A 41 -13.99 -6.54 -7.25
C ALA A 41 -15.37 -5.89 -7.37
N ILE A 42 -15.43 -4.55 -7.31
CA ILE A 42 -16.67 -3.78 -7.50
C ILE A 42 -17.16 -3.89 -8.96
N GLY A 43 -16.27 -3.80 -9.94
CA GLY A 43 -16.60 -3.93 -11.36
C GLY A 43 -17.19 -5.29 -11.73
N LEU A 44 -16.68 -6.38 -11.14
CA LEU A 44 -17.18 -7.74 -11.36
C LEU A 44 -18.67 -7.85 -10.99
N ARG A 45 -19.10 -7.22 -9.90
CA ARG A 45 -20.52 -7.16 -9.52
C ARG A 45 -21.37 -6.48 -10.60
N ALA A 46 -20.88 -5.39 -11.18
CA ALA A 46 -21.60 -4.65 -12.22
C ALA A 46 -21.70 -5.45 -13.54
N VAL A 47 -20.65 -6.20 -13.88
CA VAL A 47 -20.62 -7.02 -15.10
C VAL A 47 -21.46 -8.29 -14.97
N PHE A 48 -21.43 -8.96 -13.82
CA PHE A 48 -22.08 -10.25 -13.60
C PHE A 48 -23.46 -10.16 -12.93
N GLY A 49 -24.09 -8.97 -12.90
CA GLY A 49 -25.32 -8.72 -12.12
C GLY A 49 -26.50 -9.66 -12.40
N SER A 50 -26.62 -10.21 -13.61
CA SER A 50 -27.65 -11.19 -14.00
C SER A 50 -27.12 -12.61 -14.21
N PHE A 51 -25.87 -12.88 -13.81
CA PHE A 51 -25.25 -14.19 -14.00
C PHE A 51 -25.75 -15.20 -12.96
N GLU A 52 -26.35 -16.29 -13.42
CA GLU A 52 -26.62 -17.46 -12.59
C GLU A 52 -25.45 -18.47 -12.70
N PRO A 53 -24.90 -18.96 -11.58
CA PRO A 53 -25.26 -18.66 -10.20
C PRO A 53 -24.53 -17.41 -9.65
N THR A 54 -25.26 -16.57 -8.91
CA THR A 54 -24.76 -15.28 -8.40
C THR A 54 -23.60 -15.41 -7.40
N TRP A 55 -23.48 -16.55 -6.72
CA TRP A 55 -22.39 -16.80 -5.77
C TRP A 55 -21.01 -16.88 -6.45
N ALA A 56 -20.94 -17.30 -7.71
CA ALA A 56 -19.67 -17.46 -8.42
C ALA A 56 -18.99 -16.10 -8.61
N ALA A 57 -19.74 -15.09 -9.05
CA ALA A 57 -19.24 -13.72 -9.18
C ALA A 57 -18.81 -13.13 -7.83
N LYS A 58 -19.58 -13.37 -6.77
CA LYS A 58 -19.23 -12.95 -5.39
C LYS A 58 -17.95 -13.61 -4.89
N ALA A 59 -17.75 -14.89 -5.17
CA ALA A 59 -16.55 -15.62 -4.81
C ALA A 59 -15.30 -15.04 -5.50
N VAL A 60 -15.38 -14.80 -6.81
CA VAL A 60 -14.28 -14.19 -7.58
C VAL A 60 -14.00 -12.76 -7.08
N ALA A 61 -15.02 -11.94 -6.85
CA ALA A 61 -14.84 -10.61 -6.29
C ALA A 61 -14.19 -10.64 -4.89
N THR A 62 -14.50 -11.65 -4.08
CA THR A 62 -13.88 -11.84 -2.76
C THR A 62 -12.37 -12.10 -2.87
N VAL A 63 -11.92 -12.83 -3.89
CA VAL A 63 -10.47 -13.02 -4.14
C VAL A 63 -9.78 -11.68 -4.36
N PHE A 64 -10.38 -10.78 -5.14
CA PHE A 64 -9.82 -9.44 -5.36
C PHE A 64 -9.85 -8.55 -4.11
N VAL A 65 -10.87 -8.67 -3.26
CA VAL A 65 -10.92 -7.98 -1.95
C VAL A 65 -9.80 -8.49 -1.04
N VAL A 66 -9.60 -9.80 -0.95
CA VAL A 66 -8.52 -10.40 -0.15
C VAL A 66 -7.15 -9.99 -0.69
N ALA A 67 -6.98 -10.00 -2.02
CA ALA A 67 -5.75 -9.54 -2.66
C ALA A 67 -5.48 -8.06 -2.35
N ALA A 68 -6.48 -7.19 -2.40
CA ALA A 68 -6.33 -5.78 -2.03
C ALA A 68 -5.85 -5.61 -0.58
N VAL A 69 -6.49 -6.29 0.37
CA VAL A 69 -6.09 -6.28 1.79
C VAL A 69 -4.65 -6.77 1.96
N TYR A 70 -4.31 -7.89 1.32
CA TYR A 70 -2.95 -8.42 1.35
C TYR A 70 -1.92 -7.41 0.81
N ILE A 71 -2.21 -6.77 -0.32
CA ILE A 71 -1.32 -5.76 -0.92
C ILE A 71 -1.11 -4.58 0.03
N PHE A 72 -2.15 -4.08 0.71
CA PHE A 72 -2.00 -2.98 1.67
C PHE A 72 -1.08 -3.34 2.84
N TRP A 73 -1.21 -4.57 3.38
CA TRP A 73 -0.36 -5.04 4.47
C TRP A 73 1.06 -5.32 4.02
N ALA A 74 1.25 -5.93 2.85
CA ALA A 74 2.56 -6.19 2.30
C ALA A 74 3.30 -4.88 1.92
N ALA A 75 2.57 -3.86 1.46
CA ALA A 75 3.09 -2.51 1.25
C ALA A 75 3.60 -1.91 2.56
N HIS A 76 2.78 -1.99 3.62
CA HIS A 76 3.15 -1.49 4.94
C HIS A 76 4.39 -2.21 5.49
N ASP A 77 4.39 -3.55 5.52
CA ASP A 77 5.49 -4.35 6.04
C ASP A 77 6.81 -4.10 5.28
N SER A 78 6.76 -4.08 3.95
CA SER A 78 7.92 -3.75 3.14
C SER A 78 8.42 -2.33 3.40
N ALA A 79 7.51 -1.35 3.53
CA ALA A 79 7.88 0.03 3.80
C ALA A 79 8.52 0.20 5.18
N THR A 80 7.95 -0.44 6.21
CA THR A 80 8.47 -0.42 7.58
C THR A 80 9.85 -1.09 7.66
N LYS A 81 10.02 -2.26 7.04
CA LYS A 81 11.31 -2.97 7.03
C LYS A 81 12.43 -2.13 6.43
N THR A 82 12.17 -1.45 5.32
CA THR A 82 13.14 -0.54 4.69
C THR A 82 13.40 0.68 5.58
N LEU A 83 12.36 1.34 6.09
CA LEU A 83 12.51 2.56 6.89
C LEU A 83 13.22 2.30 8.23
N SER A 84 13.04 1.13 8.83
CA SER A 84 13.70 0.75 10.09
C SER A 84 15.24 0.65 10.01
N ARG A 85 15.80 0.68 8.80
CA ARG A 85 17.24 0.56 8.53
C ARG A 85 17.89 1.88 8.12
N LEU A 86 17.12 2.96 8.05
CA LEU A 86 17.55 4.26 7.52
C LEU A 86 17.32 5.34 8.58
N ASN A 87 18.17 6.35 8.57
CA ASN A 87 18.00 7.56 9.35
C ASN A 87 17.52 8.69 8.43
N ASP A 88 16.52 9.43 8.91
CA ASP A 88 16.03 10.62 8.24
C ASP A 88 16.91 11.80 8.63
N HIS A 89 17.54 12.47 7.66
CA HIS A 89 18.45 13.59 7.92
C HIS A 89 17.81 14.91 7.49
N HIS A 90 17.52 15.04 6.20
CA HIS A 90 16.90 16.24 5.63
C HIS A 90 15.60 15.95 4.87
N ALA A 91 15.31 14.68 4.58
CA ALA A 91 13.97 14.33 4.12
C ALA A 91 12.97 14.59 5.26
N ASN A 92 11.72 14.89 4.91
CA ASN A 92 10.63 14.97 5.89
C ASN A 92 9.85 13.67 5.76
N ALA A 93 10.45 12.56 6.19
CA ALA A 93 9.92 11.23 5.96
C ALA A 93 8.53 11.09 6.57
N GLN A 94 7.64 10.42 5.86
CA GLN A 94 6.33 10.05 6.38
C GLN A 94 6.52 9.06 7.52
N PRO A 95 5.96 9.34 8.71
CA PRO A 95 6.15 8.47 9.85
C PRO A 95 5.47 7.12 9.59
N ASN A 96 6.11 6.04 10.04
CA ASN A 96 5.60 4.68 9.86
C ASN A 96 4.16 4.49 10.34
N ASN A 97 3.78 5.19 11.42
CA ASN A 97 2.42 5.17 11.96
C ASN A 97 1.38 5.69 10.97
N ARG A 98 1.72 6.68 10.14
CA ARG A 98 0.81 7.22 9.13
C ARG A 98 0.62 6.23 7.98
N MET A 99 1.68 5.58 7.53
CA MET A 99 1.59 4.50 6.54
C MET A 99 0.72 3.34 7.06
N ARG A 100 0.93 2.95 8.32
CA ARG A 100 0.11 1.93 9.01
C ARG A 100 -1.36 2.33 9.05
N PHE A 101 -1.65 3.57 9.44
CA PHE A 101 -3.00 4.07 9.54
C PHE A 101 -3.73 4.05 8.19
N ILE A 102 -3.05 4.47 7.12
CA ILE A 102 -3.57 4.40 5.75
C ILE A 102 -3.87 2.95 5.35
N ALA A 103 -2.95 2.01 5.59
CA ALA A 103 -3.15 0.60 5.29
C ALA A 103 -4.33 -0.02 6.05
N ILE A 104 -4.52 0.36 7.32
CA ILE A 104 -5.67 -0.07 8.14
C ILE A 104 -6.98 0.47 7.57
N ILE A 105 -7.07 1.77 7.26
CA ILE A 105 -8.28 2.38 6.69
C ILE A 105 -8.69 1.66 5.40
N PHE A 106 -7.75 1.48 4.47
CA PHE A 106 -8.06 0.82 3.20
C PHE A 106 -8.40 -0.66 3.36
N SER A 107 -7.80 -1.35 4.33
CA SER A 107 -8.15 -2.73 4.65
C SER A 107 -9.57 -2.84 5.20
N VAL A 108 -9.94 -2.00 6.16
CA VAL A 108 -11.30 -1.96 6.74
C VAL A 108 -12.32 -1.61 5.67
N ALA A 109 -12.04 -0.61 4.83
CA ALA A 109 -12.90 -0.24 3.71
C ALA A 109 -13.10 -1.41 2.73
N SER A 110 -12.04 -2.14 2.40
CA SER A 110 -12.10 -3.30 1.49
C SER A 110 -12.93 -4.45 2.06
N ILE A 111 -12.76 -4.74 3.34
CA ILE A 111 -13.59 -5.75 4.04
C ILE A 111 -15.06 -5.32 4.04
N GLY A 112 -15.34 -4.04 4.29
CA GLY A 112 -16.68 -3.47 4.21
C GLY A 112 -17.32 -3.65 2.82
N VAL A 113 -16.57 -3.37 1.75
CA VAL A 113 -17.01 -3.63 0.36
C VAL A 113 -17.31 -5.11 0.15
N GLY A 114 -16.43 -6.02 0.60
CA GLY A 114 -16.67 -7.47 0.55
C GLY A 114 -17.97 -7.87 1.25
N GLY A 115 -18.22 -7.36 2.45
CA GLY A 115 -19.46 -7.61 3.19
C GLY A 115 -20.71 -7.14 2.44
N ILE A 116 -20.67 -5.93 1.87
CA ILE A 116 -21.76 -5.39 1.06
C ILE A 116 -22.00 -6.25 -0.19
N LEU A 117 -20.94 -6.71 -0.86
CA LEU A 117 -21.06 -7.56 -2.04
C LEU A 117 -21.72 -8.91 -1.75
N TRP A 118 -21.60 -9.43 -0.53
CA TRP A 118 -22.29 -10.66 -0.12
C TRP A 118 -23.73 -10.42 0.30
N ALA A 119 -24.00 -9.30 0.97
CA ALA A 119 -25.33 -8.92 1.46
C ALA A 119 -26.31 -8.53 0.34
N LEU A 120 -25.80 -7.90 -0.72
CA LEU A 120 -26.55 -7.59 -1.95
C LEU A 120 -26.74 -8.85 -2.80
#